data_AF-A0A454TKG6-F1
#
_entry.id   AF-A0A454TKG6-F1
#
_cell.length_a   1.000
_cell.length_b   1.000
_cell.length_c   1.000
_cell.angle_alpha   90.00
_cell.angle_beta   90.00
_cell.angle_gamma   90.00
#
_symmetry.space_group_name_H-M   'P 1'
#
loop_
_entity.id
_entity.type
_entity.pdbx_description
1 polymer ?
#
loop_
_entity_poly.entity_id
_entity_poly.type
_entity_poly.pdbx_seq_one_letter_code
_entity_poly.pdbx_strand_id
1 'polypeptide(L)'
;MSEESYFVATNPWRVFRYNGEISASRQDHAVSLIGALATNIRARSDKEIPSGPGFCIDEGFVAGGEYRTEEVQVGITFPQHPNALITIDASTGAEQDRLLERVDKFFATAVAGQLSGLKILRKRQRNVGPIEAEEYATAASGNGQRVYAFAWESQGKDKSLSEQNIVAALKVLEQSVITEHTPYRPAFKSDEEALQLWDAIIDSIRLRPGAV
;
A
#
# COMPACT_ATOMS: atom_id res chain seq x y z
N MET A 1 22.66 8.90 -15.41
CA MET A 1 23.11 10.03 -14.57
C MET A 1 22.10 10.16 -13.45
N SER A 2 22.55 10.25 -12.20
CA SER A 2 21.64 10.50 -11.07
C SER A 2 21.38 12.00 -11.01
N GLU A 3 20.12 12.39 -11.00
CA GLU A 3 19.70 13.79 -10.93
C GLU A 3 18.81 14.01 -9.72
N GLU A 4 18.90 15.22 -9.17
CA GLU A 4 18.07 15.66 -8.06
C GLU A 4 17.38 16.97 -8.41
N SER A 5 16.12 17.09 -8.02
CA SER A 5 15.28 18.26 -8.20
C SER A 5 14.61 18.61 -6.88
N TYR A 6 14.54 19.90 -6.58
CA TYR A 6 13.97 20.43 -5.36
C TYR A 6 12.85 21.41 -5.74
N PHE A 7 11.64 21.15 -5.24
CA PHE A 7 10.48 22.01 -5.45
C PHE A 7 10.12 22.73 -4.16
N VAL A 8 9.74 24.00 -4.26
CA VAL A 8 9.37 24.81 -3.09
C VAL A 8 7.94 25.32 -3.27
N ALA A 9 7.05 24.91 -2.36
CA ALA A 9 5.75 25.56 -2.19
C ALA A 9 5.88 26.63 -1.10
N THR A 10 5.24 27.79 -1.27
CA THR A 10 5.47 28.96 -0.41
C THR A 10 4.33 29.26 0.57
N ASN A 11 3.18 28.58 0.46
CA ASN A 11 2.05 28.78 1.35
C ASN A 11 1.26 27.46 1.61
N PRO A 12 1.49 26.76 2.73
CA PRO A 12 2.62 26.95 3.65
C PRO A 12 3.96 26.61 2.97
N TRP A 13 5.07 27.06 3.58
CA TRP A 13 6.39 26.75 3.07
C TRP A 13 6.71 25.26 3.20
N ARG A 14 7.01 24.59 2.09
CA ARG A 14 7.36 23.17 2.01
C ARG A 14 8.40 22.93 0.93
N VAL A 15 9.29 21.97 1.16
CA VAL A 15 10.30 21.53 0.19
C VAL A 15 10.06 20.08 -0.15
N PHE A 16 10.03 19.78 -1.45
CA PHE A 16 9.88 18.43 -1.96
C PHE A 16 11.14 18.07 -2.74
N ARG A 17 11.75 16.93 -2.42
CA ARG A 17 12.90 16.38 -3.17
C ARG A 17 12.41 15.29 -4.10
N TYR A 18 12.76 15.38 -5.37
CA TYR A 18 12.54 14.37 -6.38
C TYR A 18 13.88 13.97 -6.98
N ASN A 19 14.16 12.68 -7.05
CA ASN A 19 15.43 12.17 -7.58
C ASN A 19 15.21 10.90 -8.38
N GLY A 20 16.17 10.59 -9.25
CA GLY A 20 16.14 9.36 -10.04
C GLY A 20 17.29 9.27 -11.03
N GLU A 21 17.37 8.13 -11.71
CA GLU A 21 18.34 7.92 -12.78
C GLU A 21 17.75 8.32 -14.13
N ILE A 22 18.51 9.11 -14.89
CA ILE A 22 18.16 9.55 -16.23
C ILE A 22 19.21 9.06 -17.22
N SER A 23 18.75 8.41 -18.29
CA SER A 23 19.60 8.07 -19.43
C SER A 23 19.92 9.34 -20.22
N ALA A 24 21.14 9.45 -20.77
CA ALA A 24 21.56 10.64 -21.52
C ALA A 24 20.59 11.02 -22.65
N SER A 25 20.01 10.03 -23.33
CA SER A 25 19.00 10.22 -24.39
C SER A 25 17.64 10.76 -23.93
N ARG A 26 17.39 10.86 -22.62
CA ARG A 26 16.10 11.29 -22.04
C ARG A 26 16.20 12.58 -21.23
N GLN A 27 17.32 13.29 -21.30
CA GLN A 27 17.56 14.50 -20.51
C GLN A 27 16.50 15.60 -20.78
N ASP A 28 16.19 15.91 -22.04
CA ASP A 28 15.18 16.92 -22.38
C ASP A 28 13.77 16.54 -21.89
N HIS A 29 13.44 15.25 -21.96
CA HIS A 29 12.19 14.73 -21.45
C HIS A 29 12.11 14.87 -19.92
N ALA A 30 13.19 14.58 -19.21
CA ALA A 30 13.26 14.75 -17.77
C ALA A 30 13.12 16.22 -17.35
N VAL A 31 13.79 17.15 -18.03
CA VAL A 31 13.65 18.60 -17.78
C VAL A 31 12.20 19.04 -17.95
N SER A 32 11.53 18.59 -19.01
CA SER A 32 10.10 18.87 -19.24
C SER A 32 9.20 18.31 -18.13
N LEU A 33 9.44 17.07 -17.70
CA LEU A 33 8.72 16.43 -16.60
C LEU A 33 8.88 17.22 -15.28
N ILE A 34 10.13 17.56 -14.93
CA ILE A 34 10.47 18.32 -13.72
C ILE A 34 9.82 19.70 -13.75
N GLY A 35 9.84 20.39 -14.89
CA GLY A 35 9.15 21.68 -15.06
C GLY A 35 7.63 21.58 -14.86
N ALA A 36 7.01 20.51 -15.38
CA ALA A 36 5.60 20.25 -15.16
C ALA A 36 5.28 19.93 -13.68
N LEU A 37 6.12 19.14 -13.00
CA LEU A 37 5.98 18.88 -11.57
C LEU A 37 6.08 20.17 -10.75
N ALA A 38 7.08 21.01 -11.02
CA ALA A 38 7.28 22.28 -10.34
C ALA A 38 6.08 23.23 -10.46
N THR A 39 5.40 23.21 -11.61
CA THR A 39 4.23 24.06 -11.87
C THR A 39 2.97 23.54 -11.18
N ASN A 40 2.87 22.23 -10.98
CA ASN A 40 1.65 21.58 -10.52
C ASN A 40 1.66 21.19 -9.03
N ILE A 41 2.83 21.22 -8.39
CA ILE A 41 2.97 20.90 -6.97
C ILE A 41 2.55 22.09 -6.11
N ARG A 42 1.72 21.82 -5.11
CA ARG A 42 1.38 22.78 -4.04
C ARG A 42 1.47 22.12 -2.69
N ALA A 43 1.69 22.93 -1.66
CA ALA A 43 1.54 22.48 -0.29
C ALA A 43 0.06 22.29 0.05
N ARG A 44 -0.20 21.41 1.02
CA ARG A 44 -1.50 21.21 1.67
C ARG A 44 -1.30 20.88 3.14
N SER A 45 -2.32 21.06 3.95
CA SER A 45 -2.28 20.55 5.34
C SER A 45 -2.50 19.04 5.38
N ASP A 46 -2.04 18.36 6.43
CA ASP A 46 -2.15 16.90 6.60
C ASP A 46 -3.57 16.38 6.40
N LYS A 47 -4.55 17.13 6.90
CA LYS A 47 -5.98 16.76 6.90
C LYS A 47 -6.77 17.36 5.75
N GLU A 48 -6.15 18.18 4.92
CA GLU A 48 -6.79 18.70 3.72
C GLU A 48 -6.96 17.56 2.71
N ILE A 49 -8.20 17.35 2.26
CA ILE A 49 -8.53 16.48 1.13
C ILE A 49 -8.67 17.36 -0.11
N PRO A 50 -7.72 17.33 -1.08
CA PRO A 50 -7.77 18.19 -2.25
C PRO A 50 -8.99 17.94 -3.13
N SER A 51 -9.56 19.01 -3.70
CA SER A 51 -10.55 18.92 -4.78
C SER A 51 -9.87 18.90 -6.15
N GLY A 52 -10.47 18.19 -7.11
CA GLY A 52 -10.01 18.12 -8.50
C GLY A 52 -8.88 17.11 -8.72
N PRO A 53 -8.45 16.91 -9.98
CA PRO A 53 -7.55 15.81 -10.34
C PRO A 53 -6.13 15.98 -9.79
N GLY A 54 -5.54 14.87 -9.35
CA GLY A 54 -4.13 14.86 -8.96
C GLY A 54 -3.78 13.91 -7.82
N PHE A 55 -2.50 13.87 -7.51
CA PHE A 55 -1.87 12.90 -6.61
C PHE A 55 -1.48 13.54 -5.27
N CYS A 56 -1.89 12.91 -4.16
CA CYS A 56 -1.53 13.37 -2.82
C CYS A 56 -0.17 12.79 -2.40
N ILE A 57 0.70 13.65 -1.90
CA ILE A 57 1.96 13.27 -1.24
C ILE A 57 1.96 13.83 0.19
N ASP A 58 2.99 13.51 0.97
CA ASP A 58 3.18 14.07 2.30
C ASP A 58 3.20 15.60 2.24
N GLU A 59 2.30 16.26 2.99
CA GLU A 59 2.10 17.71 3.04
C GLU A 59 1.97 18.42 1.65
N GLY A 60 1.70 17.66 0.59
CA GLY A 60 1.70 18.17 -0.78
C GLY A 60 0.63 17.54 -1.68
N PHE A 61 0.40 18.20 -2.80
CA PHE A 61 -0.52 17.77 -3.84
C PHE A 61 0.03 18.15 -5.21
N VAL A 62 0.11 17.17 -6.11
CA VAL A 62 0.51 17.37 -7.51
C VAL A 62 -0.75 17.37 -8.36
N ALA A 63 -1.18 18.55 -8.82
CA ALA A 63 -2.39 18.71 -9.61
C ALA A 63 -2.23 18.16 -11.04
N GLY A 64 -3.32 17.62 -11.60
CA GLY A 64 -3.39 17.16 -12.99
C GLY A 64 -4.05 15.78 -13.13
N GLY A 65 -4.61 15.51 -14.31
CA GLY A 65 -5.22 14.22 -14.66
C GLY A 65 -4.51 13.50 -15.82
N GLU A 66 -3.35 14.02 -16.24
CA GLU A 66 -2.55 13.40 -17.29
C GLU A 66 -1.88 12.14 -16.76
N TYR A 67 -1.98 11.04 -17.52
CA TYR A 67 -1.38 9.78 -17.12
C TYR A 67 0.14 9.92 -16.92
N ARG A 68 0.60 9.50 -15.74
CA ARG A 68 2.01 9.39 -15.36
C ARG A 68 2.17 8.12 -14.53
N THR A 69 3.38 7.59 -14.49
CA THR A 69 3.69 6.56 -13.50
C THR A 69 3.68 7.19 -12.13
N GLU A 70 2.83 6.70 -11.25
CA GLU A 70 2.74 7.12 -9.86
C GLU A 70 2.57 5.91 -8.94
N GLU A 71 3.17 6.01 -7.77
CA GLU A 71 3.16 4.98 -6.74
C GLU A 71 3.16 5.64 -5.36
N VAL A 72 2.39 5.08 -4.43
CA VAL A 72 2.41 5.43 -3.02
C VAL A 72 2.45 4.17 -2.19
N GLN A 73 3.25 4.21 -1.13
CA GLN A 73 3.32 3.17 -0.11
C GLN A 73 3.09 3.80 1.27
N VAL A 74 2.20 3.23 2.04
CA VAL A 74 1.87 3.66 3.40
C VAL A 74 2.03 2.49 4.36
N GLY A 75 2.77 2.69 5.45
CA GLY A 75 2.89 1.74 6.56
C GLY A 75 2.18 2.27 7.81
N ILE A 76 1.36 1.44 8.44
CA ILE A 76 0.53 1.81 9.59
C ILE A 76 0.77 0.81 10.72
N THR A 77 0.99 1.34 11.93
CA THR A 77 1.04 0.56 13.17
C THR A 77 0.04 1.14 14.17
N PHE A 78 -0.52 0.29 15.03
CA PHE A 78 -1.44 0.71 16.08
C PHE A 78 -0.86 0.35 17.44
N PRO A 79 -0.74 1.30 18.40
CA PRO A 79 -0.27 0.98 19.74
C PRO A 79 -1.09 -0.12 20.44
N GLN A 80 -2.38 -0.24 20.11
CA GLN A 80 -3.29 -1.26 20.64
C GLN A 80 -3.05 -2.66 20.04
N HIS A 81 -2.38 -2.74 18.89
CA HIS A 81 -2.08 -3.96 18.16
C HIS A 81 -0.57 -4.10 17.94
N PRO A 82 0.20 -4.41 19.01
CA PRO A 82 1.65 -4.49 18.92
C PRO A 82 2.08 -5.55 17.90
N ASN A 83 3.19 -5.31 17.19
CA ASN A 83 3.73 -6.17 16.13
C ASN A 83 2.84 -6.32 14.88
N ALA A 84 1.66 -5.71 14.82
CA ALA A 84 0.89 -5.60 13.60
C ALA A 84 1.41 -4.45 12.73
N LEU A 85 1.74 -4.77 11.49
CA LEU A 85 2.00 -3.81 10.43
C LEU A 85 0.91 -3.95 9.37
N ILE A 86 0.29 -2.84 9.02
CA ILE A 86 -0.58 -2.74 7.86
C ILE A 86 0.14 -1.94 6.79
N THR A 87 0.14 -2.43 5.56
CA THR A 87 0.63 -1.67 4.40
C THR A 87 -0.49 -1.45 3.41
N ILE A 88 -0.48 -0.29 2.76
CA ILE A 88 -1.32 0.02 1.61
C ILE A 88 -0.40 0.59 0.55
N ASP A 89 -0.33 -0.11 -0.57
CA ASP A 89 0.46 0.23 -1.73
C ASP A 89 -0.50 0.47 -2.89
N ALA A 90 -0.30 1.54 -3.66
CA ALA A 90 -1.08 1.80 -4.85
C ALA A 90 -0.14 2.28 -5.96
N SER A 91 -0.24 1.67 -7.15
CA SER A 91 0.61 1.99 -8.29
C SER A 91 -0.14 1.92 -9.61
N THR A 92 0.28 2.73 -10.58
CA THR A 92 -0.23 2.64 -11.95
C THR A 92 0.33 1.43 -12.68
N GLY A 93 -0.54 0.76 -13.44
CA GLY A 93 -0.20 -0.46 -14.18
C GLY A 93 -1.02 -1.64 -13.70
N ALA A 94 -1.23 -2.61 -14.58
CA ALA A 94 -1.88 -3.86 -14.20
C ALA A 94 -0.86 -4.87 -13.66
N GLU A 95 -1.18 -5.47 -12.51
CA GLU A 95 -0.47 -6.65 -12.03
C GLU A 95 -0.80 -7.85 -12.93
N GLN A 96 0.23 -8.65 -13.24
CA GLN A 96 0.13 -9.68 -14.28
C GLN A 96 -0.67 -10.89 -13.81
N ASP A 97 -0.35 -11.40 -12.62
CA ASP A 97 -1.03 -12.54 -12.02
C ASP A 97 -2.02 -12.06 -10.96
N ARG A 98 -3.18 -12.70 -10.81
CA ARG A 98 -4.11 -12.38 -9.71
C ARG A 98 -3.65 -12.92 -8.37
N LEU A 99 -4.08 -12.29 -7.27
CA LEU A 99 -3.67 -12.67 -5.91
C LEU A 99 -3.94 -14.14 -5.61
N LEU A 100 -5.16 -14.63 -5.85
CA LEU A 100 -5.53 -16.01 -5.53
C LEU A 100 -4.82 -17.02 -6.41
N GLU A 101 -4.51 -16.67 -7.66
CA GLU A 101 -3.70 -17.49 -8.55
C GLU A 101 -2.26 -17.62 -8.03
N ARG A 102 -1.65 -16.51 -7.61
CA ARG A 102 -0.30 -16.53 -7.00
C ARG A 102 -0.28 -17.34 -5.71
N VAL A 103 -1.31 -17.21 -4.89
CA VAL A 103 -1.50 -18.02 -3.68
C VAL A 103 -1.61 -19.50 -4.03
N ASP A 104 -2.40 -19.87 -5.03
CA ASP A 104 -2.55 -21.28 -5.43
C ASP A 104 -1.26 -21.88 -6.00
N LYS A 105 -0.51 -21.11 -6.80
CA LYS A 105 0.83 -21.51 -7.26
C LYS A 105 1.78 -21.77 -6.08
N PHE A 106 1.74 -20.92 -5.04
CA PHE A 106 2.53 -21.13 -3.82
C PHE A 106 2.14 -22.44 -3.11
N PHE A 107 0.85 -22.70 -2.89
CA PHE A 107 0.42 -23.94 -2.21
C PHE A 107 0.69 -25.20 -3.02
N ALA A 108 0.63 -25.13 -4.35
CA ALA A 108 0.96 -26.26 -5.22
C ALA A 108 2.44 -26.68 -5.12
N THR A 109 3.32 -25.79 -4.66
CA THR A 109 4.77 -26.00 -4.58
C THR A 109 5.30 -26.09 -3.15
N ALA A 110 4.48 -25.77 -2.15
CA ALA A 110 4.85 -25.81 -0.74
C ALA A 110 5.00 -27.25 -0.21
N VAL A 111 6.00 -27.47 0.63
CA VAL A 111 6.20 -28.76 1.32
C VAL A 111 5.23 -28.85 2.49
N ALA A 112 4.59 -30.01 2.70
CA ALA A 112 3.55 -30.22 3.73
C ALA A 112 3.95 -29.71 5.14
N GLY A 113 5.22 -29.86 5.53
CA GLY A 113 5.73 -29.36 6.81
C GLY A 113 5.73 -27.83 6.96
N GLN A 114 5.84 -27.09 5.86
CA GLN A 114 5.81 -25.62 5.85
C GLN A 114 4.39 -25.05 6.07
N LEU A 115 3.36 -25.88 5.90
CA LEU A 115 1.96 -25.49 6.07
C LEU A 115 1.38 -25.93 7.42
N SER A 116 2.15 -26.65 8.23
CA SER A 116 1.71 -27.13 9.55
C SER A 116 1.34 -25.95 10.45
N GLY A 117 0.13 -25.97 11.00
CA GLY A 117 -0.40 -24.90 11.86
C GLY A 117 -0.98 -23.69 11.11
N LEU A 118 -0.93 -23.66 9.77
CA LEU A 118 -1.59 -22.64 8.97
C LEU A 118 -3.11 -22.88 8.93
N LYS A 119 -3.87 -21.83 9.23
CA LYS A 119 -5.32 -21.77 9.11
C LYS A 119 -5.69 -20.72 8.08
N ILE A 120 -6.41 -21.12 7.04
CA ILE A 120 -7.03 -20.18 6.10
C ILE A 120 -8.28 -19.63 6.77
N LEU A 121 -8.30 -18.31 7.02
CA LEU A 121 -9.45 -17.61 7.57
C LEU A 121 -10.41 -17.17 6.46
N ARG A 122 -9.88 -16.68 5.34
CA ARG A 122 -10.65 -16.28 4.15
C ARG A 122 -9.83 -16.52 2.87
N LYS A 123 -10.52 -16.90 1.80
CA LYS A 123 -10.02 -16.97 0.43
C LYS A 123 -11.19 -16.74 -0.51
N ARG A 124 -11.31 -15.56 -1.11
CA ARG A 124 -12.49 -15.17 -1.90
C ARG A 124 -12.23 -13.96 -2.79
N GLN A 125 -13.12 -13.73 -3.74
CA GLN A 125 -13.30 -12.41 -4.33
C GLN A 125 -13.87 -11.45 -3.26
N ARG A 126 -13.35 -10.22 -3.20
CA ARG A 126 -13.78 -9.18 -2.26
C ARG A 126 -13.70 -7.81 -2.93
N ASN A 127 -14.78 -7.42 -3.60
CA ASN A 127 -14.88 -6.08 -4.19
C ASN A 127 -15.18 -5.03 -3.10
N VAL A 128 -14.67 -3.81 -3.28
CA VAL A 128 -15.00 -2.63 -2.44
C VAL A 128 -15.47 -1.50 -3.33
N GLY A 129 -16.75 -1.14 -3.23
CA GLY A 129 -17.37 -0.21 -4.18
C GLY A 129 -17.16 -0.69 -5.63
N PRO A 130 -16.62 0.14 -6.53
CA PRO A 130 -16.33 -0.27 -7.91
C PRO A 130 -15.01 -1.04 -8.07
N ILE A 131 -14.22 -1.21 -7.01
CA ILE A 131 -12.90 -1.83 -7.10
C ILE A 131 -13.06 -3.35 -7.05
N GLU A 132 -12.77 -4.01 -8.17
CA GLU A 132 -12.69 -5.46 -8.24
C GLU A 132 -11.37 -5.95 -7.63
N ALA A 133 -11.47 -6.87 -6.68
CA ALA A 133 -10.32 -7.33 -5.93
C ALA A 133 -10.53 -8.72 -5.32
N GLU A 134 -9.44 -9.29 -4.84
CA GLU A 134 -9.40 -10.59 -4.18
C GLU A 134 -8.85 -10.47 -2.76
N GLU A 135 -9.24 -11.40 -1.88
CA GLU A 135 -8.80 -11.45 -0.50
C GLU A 135 -8.27 -12.84 -0.15
N TYR A 136 -7.10 -12.87 0.49
CA TYR A 136 -6.54 -14.04 1.14
C TYR A 136 -6.09 -13.71 2.56
N ALA A 137 -6.68 -14.37 3.55
CA ALA A 137 -6.40 -14.13 4.96
C ALA A 137 -6.03 -15.44 5.66
N THR A 138 -4.87 -15.45 6.32
CA THR A 138 -4.36 -16.62 7.03
C THR A 138 -3.86 -16.27 8.41
N ALA A 139 -3.85 -17.28 9.28
CA ALA A 139 -3.26 -17.18 10.59
C ALA A 139 -2.55 -18.49 10.93
N ALA A 140 -1.47 -18.41 11.70
CA ALA A 140 -0.78 -19.59 12.21
C ALA A 140 -0.47 -19.43 13.69
N SER A 141 -0.28 -20.56 14.37
CA SER A 141 0.16 -20.59 15.76
C SER A 141 1.42 -21.42 15.89
N GLY A 142 2.44 -20.86 16.54
CA GLY A 142 3.73 -21.50 16.78
C GLY A 142 4.43 -20.83 17.95
N ASN A 143 5.19 -21.58 18.76
CA ASN A 143 5.95 -21.06 19.90
C ASN A 143 5.12 -20.20 20.89
N GLY A 144 3.84 -20.53 21.05
CA GLY A 144 2.91 -19.77 21.91
C GLY A 144 2.45 -18.42 21.34
N GLN A 145 2.79 -18.11 20.10
CA GLN A 145 2.44 -16.86 19.42
C GLN A 145 1.40 -17.10 18.32
N ARG A 146 0.53 -16.10 18.11
CA ARG A 146 -0.42 -16.04 17.00
C ARG A 146 0.08 -15.03 15.96
N VAL A 147 0.24 -15.48 14.71
CA VAL A 147 0.70 -14.68 13.57
C VAL A 147 -0.38 -14.60 12.51
N TYR A 148 -0.36 -13.51 11.73
CA TYR A 148 -1.36 -13.21 10.70
C TYR A 148 -0.69 -12.74 9.41
N ALA A 149 -1.24 -13.18 8.29
CA ALA A 149 -0.88 -12.68 6.97
C ALA A 149 -2.17 -12.54 6.14
N PHE A 150 -2.65 -11.30 6.02
CA PHE A 150 -3.79 -10.93 5.20
C PHE A 150 -3.31 -10.13 3.99
N ALA A 151 -3.97 -10.36 2.86
CA ALA A 151 -3.76 -9.64 1.61
C ALA A 151 -5.13 -9.35 0.99
N TRP A 152 -5.28 -8.14 0.48
CA TRP A 152 -6.36 -7.73 -0.40
C TRP A 152 -5.75 -6.99 -1.57
N GLU A 153 -6.15 -7.33 -2.78
CA GLU A 153 -5.49 -6.80 -3.97
C GLU A 153 -6.45 -6.59 -5.14
N SER A 154 -6.41 -5.38 -5.71
CA SER A 154 -6.98 -5.09 -7.02
C SER A 154 -5.92 -5.26 -8.10
N GLN A 155 -6.29 -5.86 -9.24
CA GLN A 155 -5.35 -6.10 -10.33
C GLN A 155 -4.85 -4.80 -10.98
N GLY A 156 -5.69 -3.76 -10.98
CA GLY A 156 -5.41 -2.52 -11.71
C GLY A 156 -5.60 -2.65 -13.22
N LYS A 157 -5.40 -1.54 -13.94
CA LYS A 157 -5.41 -1.48 -15.40
C LYS A 157 -4.23 -0.67 -15.92
N ASP A 158 -3.69 -1.11 -17.05
CA ASP A 158 -2.66 -0.36 -17.74
C ASP A 158 -3.16 1.02 -18.16
N LYS A 159 -2.30 2.02 -17.96
CA LYS A 159 -2.56 3.41 -18.34
C LYS A 159 -3.81 4.02 -17.70
N SER A 160 -4.14 3.63 -16.47
CA SER A 160 -5.27 4.17 -15.70
C SER A 160 -4.83 4.83 -14.40
N LEU A 161 -5.29 6.07 -14.15
CA LEU A 161 -5.14 6.76 -12.87
C LEU A 161 -6.30 6.44 -11.89
N SER A 162 -7.45 5.99 -12.39
CA SER A 162 -8.63 5.66 -11.57
C SER A 162 -8.72 4.19 -11.18
N GLU A 163 -7.99 3.33 -11.87
CA GLU A 163 -7.99 1.88 -11.69
C GLU A 163 -6.55 1.39 -11.50
N GLN A 164 -5.95 1.80 -10.39
CA GLN A 164 -4.60 1.42 -9.99
C GLN A 164 -4.57 -0.03 -9.47
N ASN A 165 -3.40 -0.66 -9.54
CA ASN A 165 -3.12 -1.81 -8.70
C ASN A 165 -3.04 -1.30 -7.25
N ILE A 166 -3.85 -1.88 -6.37
CA ILE A 166 -3.87 -1.53 -4.95
C ILE A 166 -3.66 -2.81 -4.17
N VAL A 167 -2.63 -2.83 -3.33
CA VAL A 167 -2.32 -3.94 -2.44
C VAL A 167 -2.46 -3.43 -1.01
N ALA A 168 -3.36 -4.03 -0.25
CA ALA A 168 -3.40 -3.88 1.18
C ALA A 168 -2.90 -5.17 1.84
N ALA A 169 -2.13 -5.06 2.90
CA ALA A 169 -1.68 -6.21 3.67
C ALA A 169 -1.74 -5.94 5.17
N LEU A 170 -2.02 -6.98 5.95
CA LEU A 170 -1.83 -7.00 7.40
C LEU A 170 -0.88 -8.14 7.74
N LYS A 171 0.23 -7.82 8.39
CA LYS A 171 1.24 -8.78 8.82
C LYS A 171 1.46 -8.65 10.32
N VAL A 172 1.31 -9.78 11.02
CA VAL A 172 1.80 -9.96 12.39
C VAL A 172 2.83 -11.07 12.30
N LEU A 173 4.11 -10.73 12.47
CA LEU A 173 5.20 -11.68 12.44
C LEU A 173 5.49 -12.23 13.83
N GLU A 174 6.14 -13.39 13.87
CA GLU A 174 6.61 -13.97 15.13
C GLU A 174 7.68 -13.06 15.76
N GLN A 175 7.51 -12.77 17.04
CA GLN A 175 8.51 -12.05 17.82
C GLN A 175 9.68 -13.00 18.15
N SER A 176 10.84 -12.75 17.55
CA SER A 176 12.01 -13.64 17.68
C SER A 176 12.66 -13.61 19.06
N VAL A 177 12.45 -12.55 19.86
CA VAL A 177 13.09 -12.37 21.18
C VAL A 177 12.04 -12.08 22.24
N ILE A 178 11.80 -13.06 23.11
CA ILE A 178 10.91 -12.93 24.27
C ILE A 178 11.77 -12.97 25.54
N THR A 179 11.70 -11.91 26.34
CA THR A 179 12.41 -11.78 27.62
C THR A 179 11.48 -11.15 28.66
N GLU A 180 11.88 -11.10 29.93
CA GLU A 180 11.14 -10.35 30.96
C GLU A 180 10.99 -8.85 30.61
N HIS A 181 11.95 -8.28 29.88
CA HIS A 181 11.91 -6.88 29.43
C HIS A 181 11.16 -6.68 28.11
N THR A 182 10.98 -7.74 27.33
CA THR A 182 10.24 -7.75 26.05
C THR A 182 9.26 -8.91 26.00
N PRO A 183 8.27 -8.96 26.91
CA PRO A 183 7.33 -10.08 26.95
C PRO A 183 6.49 -10.07 25.68
N TYR A 184 6.13 -11.25 25.20
CA TYR A 184 5.19 -11.38 24.08
C TYR A 184 3.86 -10.73 24.44
N ARG A 185 3.34 -9.91 23.52
CA ARG A 185 2.00 -9.34 23.59
C ARG A 185 1.27 -9.69 22.30
N PRO A 186 0.14 -10.43 22.36
CA PRO A 186 -0.66 -10.69 21.18
C PRO A 186 -1.09 -9.39 20.50
N ALA A 187 -0.95 -9.32 19.19
CA ALA A 187 -1.46 -8.20 18.40
C ALA A 187 -2.99 -8.07 18.48
N PHE A 188 -3.68 -9.21 18.60
CA PHE A 188 -5.12 -9.32 18.66
C PHE A 188 -5.53 -10.34 19.71
N LYS A 189 -6.72 -10.15 20.29
CA LYS A 189 -7.37 -11.06 21.26
C LYS A 189 -7.92 -12.31 20.59
N SER A 190 -8.30 -12.21 19.31
CA SER A 190 -8.81 -13.35 18.53
C SER A 190 -8.66 -13.12 17.02
N ASP A 191 -8.88 -14.18 16.23
CA ASP A 191 -8.94 -14.10 14.76
C ASP A 191 -10.04 -13.12 14.31
N GLU A 192 -11.17 -13.06 15.03
CA GLU A 192 -12.29 -12.17 14.73
C GLU A 192 -11.94 -10.70 14.95
N GLU A 193 -11.17 -10.36 16.00
CA GLU A 193 -10.72 -8.97 16.22
C GLU A 193 -9.76 -8.51 15.10
N ALA A 194 -8.86 -9.40 14.66
CA ALA A 194 -7.96 -9.13 13.54
C ALA A 194 -8.75 -8.90 12.23
N LEU A 195 -9.74 -9.75 11.95
CA LEU A 195 -10.61 -9.62 10.79
C LEU A 195 -11.50 -8.37 10.84
N GLN A 196 -11.95 -7.94 12.03
CA GLN A 196 -12.75 -6.72 12.18
C GLN A 196 -11.95 -5.46 11.85
N LEU A 197 -10.71 -5.35 12.36
CA LEU A 197 -9.84 -4.22 12.01
C LEU A 197 -9.54 -4.22 10.50
N TRP A 198 -9.21 -5.39 9.97
CA TRP A 198 -8.97 -5.58 8.55
C TRP A 198 -10.16 -5.15 7.70
N ASP A 199 -11.38 -5.56 8.07
CA ASP A 199 -12.59 -5.20 7.36
C ASP A 199 -12.84 -3.69 7.36
N ALA A 200 -12.71 -3.05 8.51
CA ALA A 200 -12.88 -1.61 8.62
C ALA A 200 -11.90 -0.81 7.75
N ILE A 201 -10.65 -1.28 7.62
CA ILE A 201 -9.64 -0.65 6.77
C ILE A 201 -10.00 -0.84 5.30
N ILE A 202 -10.22 -2.09 4.86
CA ILE A 202 -10.48 -2.41 3.46
C ILE A 202 -11.77 -1.72 2.96
N ASP A 203 -12.84 -1.74 3.76
CA ASP A 203 -14.11 -1.12 3.39
C ASP A 203 -14.03 0.42 3.33
N SER A 204 -12.95 1.02 3.86
CA SER A 204 -12.73 2.47 3.80
C SER A 204 -12.02 2.93 2.52
N ILE A 205 -11.41 2.02 1.75
CA ILE A 205 -10.63 2.31 0.55
C ILE A 205 -11.57 2.79 -0.57
N ARG A 206 -11.30 3.97 -1.12
CA ARG A 206 -11.95 4.48 -2.34
C ARG A 206 -11.07 5.49 -3.06
N LEU A 207 -11.32 5.65 -4.35
CA LEU A 207 -10.78 6.79 -5.11
C LEU A 207 -11.30 8.10 -4.50
N ARG A 208 -10.42 9.10 -4.36
CA ARG A 208 -10.84 10.43 -3.88
C ARG A 208 -11.85 11.02 -4.88
N PRO A 209 -12.98 11.59 -4.42
CA PRO A 209 -13.92 12.25 -5.32
C PRO A 209 -13.24 13.33 -6.17
N GLY A 210 -13.37 13.20 -7.50
CA GLY A 210 -12.75 14.11 -8.48
C GLY A 210 -11.25 13.93 -8.65
N ALA A 211 -10.67 12.79 -8.28
CA ALA A 211 -9.23 12.52 -8.42
C ALA A 211 -8.74 12.40 -9.87
N VAL A 212 -9.65 12.09 -10.80
CA VAL A 212 -9.41 12.00 -12.24
C VAL A 212 -10.46 12.79 -13.01
#